data_AF-A0A7W1PX49-F1
#
_entry.id   AF-A0A7W1PX49-F1
#
_cell.length_a   1.000
_cell.length_b   1.000
_cell.length_c   1.000
_cell.angle_alpha   90.00
_cell.angle_beta   90.00
_cell.angle_gamma   90.00
#
_symmetry.space_group_name_H-M   'P 1'
#
loop_
_entity.id
_entity.type
_entity.pdbx_description
1 polymer ?
#
loop_
_entity_poly.entity_id
_entity_poly.type
_entity_poly.pdbx_seq_one_letter_code
_entity_poly.pdbx_strand_id
1 'polypeptide(L)'
;MFETRFAQVISYLFHPLLMPTVGAILILNIGSYMLFTVVPIIKYMVFAIIFLFTFVFPAFASYYLLKKGYIQSMNMASIQERRLPLMLTAIFYFFTYYILGNATLPPVLFLMILGATLSVLITLIIT
;
A
#
# COMPACT_ATOMS: atom_id res chain seq x y z
N MET A 1 26.36 1.17 15.68
CA MET A 1 25.89 2.27 14.78
C MET A 1 25.62 1.81 13.34
N PHE A 2 26.40 0.87 12.78
CA PHE A 2 26.10 0.28 11.46
C PHE A 2 24.87 -0.64 11.48
N GLU A 3 24.71 -1.46 12.53
CA GLU A 3 23.58 -2.38 12.68
C GLU A 3 22.22 -1.66 12.69
N THR A 4 22.14 -0.50 13.36
CA THR A 4 20.89 0.28 13.43
C THR A 4 20.52 0.91 12.10
N ARG A 5 21.50 1.34 11.30
CA ARG A 5 21.24 1.87 9.94
C ARG A 5 20.78 0.77 8.98
N PHE A 6 21.38 -0.42 9.07
CA PHE A 6 20.97 -1.56 8.26
C PHE A 6 19.54 -2.01 8.59
N ALA A 7 19.21 -2.11 9.88
CA ALA A 7 17.87 -2.44 10.33
C ALA A 7 16.83 -1.42 9.83
N GLN A 8 17.14 -0.12 9.89
CA GLN A 8 16.26 0.93 9.39
C GLN A 8 15.97 0.80 7.89
N VAL A 9 16.99 0.51 7.07
CA VAL A 9 16.81 0.31 5.62
C VAL A 9 15.87 -0.87 5.35
N ILE A 10 16.05 -1.98 6.05
CA ILE A 10 15.16 -3.15 5.93
C ILE A 10 13.73 -2.76 6.35
N SER A 11 13.55 -2.07 7.48
CA SER A 11 12.23 -1.63 7.92
C SER A 11 11.54 -0.71 6.91
N TYR A 12 12.27 0.17 6.24
CA TYR A 12 11.71 1.03 5.20
C TYR A 12 11.33 0.25 3.95
N LEU A 13 12.16 -0.69 3.49
CA LEU A 13 11.87 -1.51 2.31
C LEU A 13 10.68 -2.46 2.52
N PHE A 14 10.57 -3.03 3.72
CA PHE A 14 9.49 -3.94 4.11
C PHE A 14 8.39 -3.23 4.91
N HIS A 15 8.24 -1.92 4.70
CA HIS A 15 7.17 -1.18 5.34
C HIS A 15 5.80 -1.73 4.88
N PRO A 16 4.82 -1.94 5.78
CA PRO A 16 3.54 -2.55 5.43
C PRO A 16 2.80 -1.89 4.25
N LEU A 17 2.93 -0.57 4.10
CA LEU A 17 2.37 0.20 2.97
C LEU A 17 2.97 -0.17 1.59
N LEU A 18 4.20 -0.69 1.56
CA LEU A 18 4.87 -1.15 0.34
C LEU A 18 4.56 -2.62 0.01
N MET A 19 4.06 -3.39 0.97
CA MET A 19 3.80 -4.83 0.77
C MET A 19 2.84 -5.14 -0.39
N PRO A 20 1.77 -4.37 -0.64
CA PRO A 20 0.94 -4.58 -1.84
C PRO A 20 1.71 -4.36 -3.16
N THR A 21 2.65 -3.41 -3.18
CA THR A 21 3.50 -3.14 -4.35
C THR A 21 4.48 -4.29 -4.58
N VAL A 22 5.15 -4.75 -3.51
CA VAL A 22 6.06 -5.91 -3.58
C VAL A 22 5.31 -7.16 -4.04
N GLY A 23 4.13 -7.41 -3.46
CA GLY A 23 3.27 -8.53 -3.85
C GLY A 23 2.85 -8.46 -5.32
N ALA A 24 2.47 -7.28 -5.81
CA ALA A 24 2.14 -7.09 -7.23
C ALA A 24 3.33 -7.40 -8.14
N ILE A 25 4.53 -6.91 -7.78
CA ILE A 25 5.77 -7.17 -8.54
C ILE A 25 6.04 -8.67 -8.60
N LEU A 26 5.95 -9.38 -7.48
CA LEU A 26 6.17 -10.82 -7.45
C LEU A 26 5.13 -11.54 -8.31
N ILE A 27 3.84 -11.24 -8.11
CA ILE A 27 2.75 -11.88 -8.86
C ILE A 27 2.92 -11.66 -10.36
N LEU A 28 3.14 -10.43 -10.83
CA LEU A 28 3.22 -10.13 -12.27
C LEU A 28 4.54 -10.54 -12.93
N ASN A 29 5.56 -10.97 -12.18
CA ASN A 29 6.84 -11.42 -12.72
C ASN A 29 7.10 -12.93 -12.52
N ILE A 30 6.35 -13.62 -11.66
CA ILE A 30 6.36 -15.08 -11.62
C ILE A 30 5.83 -15.59 -12.96
N GLY A 31 6.61 -16.39 -13.68
CA GLY A 31 6.31 -16.89 -15.02
C GLY A 31 5.16 -17.91 -15.08
N SER A 32 4.01 -17.59 -14.47
CA SER A 32 2.80 -18.39 -14.57
C SER A 32 2.08 -18.10 -15.89
N TYR A 33 1.59 -19.16 -16.54
CA TYR A 33 0.93 -19.13 -17.85
C TYR A 33 -0.24 -18.12 -17.92
N MET A 34 -0.89 -17.82 -16.79
CA MET A 34 -1.99 -16.85 -16.69
C MET A 34 -1.56 -15.38 -16.80
N LEU A 35 -0.25 -15.08 -16.76
CA LEU A 35 0.30 -13.72 -16.70
C LEU A 35 0.96 -13.26 -18.00
N PHE A 36 1.25 -14.19 -18.91
CA PHE A 36 1.80 -13.89 -20.24
C PHE A 36 0.83 -13.12 -21.15
N THR A 37 -0.44 -13.04 -20.76
CA THR A 37 -1.49 -12.35 -21.51
C THR A 37 -1.59 -10.85 -21.20
N VAL A 38 -0.91 -10.35 -20.16
CA VAL A 38 -0.98 -8.93 -19.80
C VAL A 38 0.03 -8.13 -20.62
N VAL A 39 -0.48 -7.20 -21.42
CA VAL A 39 0.35 -6.29 -22.23
C VAL A 39 1.33 -5.51 -21.31
N PRO A 40 2.63 -5.39 -21.65
CA PRO A 40 3.61 -4.73 -20.80
C PRO A 40 3.21 -3.34 -20.29
N ILE A 41 2.54 -2.54 -21.13
CA ILE A 41 2.04 -1.20 -20.73
C ILE A 41 1.04 -1.28 -19.57
N ILE A 42 0.13 -2.25 -19.59
CA ILE A 42 -0.87 -2.46 -18.53
C ILE A 42 -0.18 -2.86 -17.24
N LYS A 43 0.85 -3.71 -17.31
CA LYS A 43 1.65 -4.11 -16.15
C LYS A 43 2.31 -2.91 -15.46
N TYR A 44 2.92 -1.99 -16.22
CA TYR A 44 3.50 -0.77 -15.65
C TYR A 44 2.43 0.15 -15.05
N MET A 45 1.27 0.30 -15.70
CA MET A 45 0.16 1.07 -15.15
C MET A 45 -0.35 0.49 -13.84
N VAL A 46 -0.51 -0.83 -13.75
CA VAL A 46 -0.93 -1.52 -12.51
C VAL A 46 0.08 -1.28 -11.40
N PHE A 47 1.38 -1.41 -11.67
CA PHE A 47 2.42 -1.11 -10.68
C PHE A 47 2.37 0.34 -10.22
N ALA A 48 2.24 1.29 -11.14
CA ALA A 48 2.15 2.70 -10.82
C ALA A 48 0.91 2.99 -9.95
N ILE A 49 -0.25 2.45 -10.31
CA ILE A 49 -1.50 2.62 -9.54
C ILE A 49 -1.34 2.05 -8.13
N ILE A 50 -0.88 0.80 -7.99
CA ILE A 50 -0.70 0.18 -6.68
C ILE A 50 0.30 0.99 -5.85
N PHE A 51 1.46 1.32 -6.39
CA PHE A 51 2.48 2.07 -5.65
C PHE A 51 2.01 3.47 -5.22
N LEU A 52 1.33 4.19 -6.13
CA LEU A 52 0.83 5.53 -5.82
C LEU A 52 -0.23 5.49 -4.72
N PHE A 53 -1.20 4.60 -4.82
CA PHE A 53 -2.33 4.58 -3.89
C PHE A 53 -2.06 3.81 -2.60
N THR A 54 -1.15 2.83 -2.57
CA THR A 54 -0.85 2.08 -1.34
C THR A 54 0.30 2.67 -0.54
N PHE A 55 1.19 3.46 -1.17
CA PHE A 55 2.33 4.07 -0.49
C PHE A 55 2.39 5.59 -0.61
N VAL A 56 2.46 6.13 -1.84
CA VAL A 56 2.74 7.57 -2.04
C VAL A 56 1.64 8.45 -1.47
N PHE A 57 0.38 8.18 -1.78
CA PHE A 57 -0.75 8.98 -1.27
C PHE A 57 -0.96 8.83 0.24
N PRO A 58 -0.95 7.62 0.84
CA PRO A 58 -0.98 7.46 2.29
C PRO A 58 0.18 8.18 3.01
N ALA A 59 1.40 8.08 2.47
CA ALA A 59 2.58 8.72 3.05
C ALA A 59 2.49 10.25 2.94
N PHE A 60 2.08 10.76 1.77
CA PHE A 60 1.87 12.19 1.57
C PHE A 60 0.76 12.73 2.47
N ALA A 61 -0.36 12.02 2.59
CA ALA A 61 -1.46 12.36 3.49
C ALA A 61 -0.99 12.42 4.95
N SER A 62 -0.25 11.42 5.42
CA SER A 62 0.32 11.39 6.77
C SER A 62 1.27 12.57 7.00
N TYR A 63 2.15 12.86 6.03
CA TYR A 63 3.06 14.01 6.10
C TYR A 63 2.32 15.35 6.12
N TYR A 64 1.25 15.48 5.33
CA TYR A 64 0.41 16.68 5.33
C TYR A 64 -0.28 16.88 6.67
N LEU A 65 -0.81 15.81 7.28
CA LEU A 65 -1.42 15.85 8.61
C LEU A 65 -0.39 16.25 9.69
N LEU A 66 0.85 15.80 9.58
CA LEU A 66 1.95 16.21 10.46
C LEU A 66 2.19 17.71 10.36
N LYS A 67 2.32 18.23 9.13
CA LYS A 67 2.55 19.66 8.90
C LYS A 67 1.41 20.55 9.43
N LYS A 68 0.18 20.03 9.43
CA LYS A 68 -1.00 20.72 9.96
C LYS A 68 -1.18 20.57 11.48
N GLY A 69 -0.36 19.76 12.15
CA GLY A 69 -0.44 19.53 13.59
C GLY A 69 -1.55 18.56 14.01
N TYR A 70 -2.14 17.81 13.08
CA TYR A 70 -3.14 16.76 13.41
C TYR A 70 -2.49 15.50 13.99
N ILE A 71 -1.22 15.26 13.68
CA ILE A 71 -0.39 14.22 14.29
C ILE A 71 0.90 14.85 14.80
N GLN A 72 1.46 14.32 15.90
CA GLN A 72 2.64 14.91 16.55
C GLN A 72 3.95 14.34 15.99
N SER A 73 3.91 13.10 15.48
CA SER A 73 5.07 12.45 14.87
C SER A 73 4.65 11.41 13.83
N MET A 74 5.55 11.05 12.91
CA MET A 74 5.30 9.97 11.94
C MET A 74 5.15 8.59 12.59
N ASN A 75 5.69 8.41 13.81
CA ASN A 75 5.52 7.18 14.58
C ASN A 75 4.15 7.09 15.27
N MET A 76 3.40 8.20 15.30
CA MET A 76 2.02 8.31 15.82
C MET A 76 1.86 7.57 17.15
N ALA A 77 2.40 8.11 18.24
CA ALA A 77 2.49 7.38 19.51
C ALA A 77 1.12 7.06 20.12
N SER A 78 0.12 7.91 19.90
CA SER A 78 -1.25 7.73 20.41
C SER A 78 -2.17 7.08 19.36
N ILE A 79 -3.15 6.34 19.85
CA ILE A 79 -4.20 5.70 19.04
C ILE A 79 -5.02 6.75 18.28
N GLN A 80 -5.33 7.86 18.94
CA GLN A 80 -6.13 8.95 18.40
C GLN A 80 -5.46 9.60 17.17
N GLU A 81 -4.13 9.72 17.18
CA GLU A 81 -3.36 10.26 16.04
C GLU A 81 -3.34 9.31 14.84
N ARG A 82 -3.45 7.99 15.05
CA ARG A 82 -3.39 6.98 13.98
C ARG A 82 -4.68 6.89 13.18
N ARG A 83 -5.82 7.23 13.79
CA ARG A 83 -7.14 7.02 13.18
C ARG A 83 -7.32 7.80 11.88
N LEU A 84 -6.95 9.09 11.86
CA LEU A 84 -7.07 9.93 10.65
C LEU A 84 -6.17 9.45 9.48
N PRO A 85 -4.86 9.22 9.69
CA PRO A 85 -4.01 8.59 8.67
C PRO A 85 -4.51 7.23 8.17
N LEU A 86 -4.99 6.37 9.07
CA LEU A 86 -5.52 5.06 8.71
C LEU A 86 -6.81 5.15 7.90
N MET A 87 -7.72 6.08 8.23
CA MET A 87 -8.92 6.34 7.42
C MET A 87 -8.58 6.75 5.99
N LEU A 88 -7.65 7.70 5.82
CA LEU A 88 -7.20 8.12 4.49
C LEU A 88 -6.54 6.95 3.74
N THR A 89 -5.71 6.17 4.42
CA THR A 89 -5.10 4.96 3.85
C THR A 89 -6.15 3.96 3.37
N ALA A 90 -7.18 3.69 4.18
CA ALA A 90 -8.28 2.79 3.81
C ALA A 90 -9.02 3.27 2.56
N ILE A 91 -9.27 4.58 2.46
CA ILE A 91 -9.89 5.19 1.28
C ILE A 91 -9.03 4.97 0.03
N PHE A 92 -7.71 5.21 0.10
CA PHE A 92 -6.83 4.99 -1.06
C PHE A 92 -6.72 3.52 -1.45
N TYR A 93 -6.71 2.60 -0.47
CA TYR A 93 -6.72 1.15 -0.74
C TYR A 93 -8.03 0.71 -1.40
N PHE A 94 -9.17 1.23 -0.93
CA PHE A 94 -10.46 0.99 -1.57
C PHE A 94 -10.49 1.52 -3.02
N PHE A 95 -9.95 2.70 -3.28
CA PHE A 95 -9.81 3.22 -4.64
C PHE A 95 -8.91 2.33 -5.50
N THR A 96 -7.81 1.82 -4.95
CA THR A 96 -6.94 0.86 -5.66
C THR A 96 -7.72 -0.37 -6.08
N TYR A 97 -8.49 -0.95 -5.15
CA TYR A 97 -9.36 -2.10 -5.43
C TYR A 97 -10.38 -1.80 -6.53
N TYR A 98 -11.06 -0.65 -6.43
CA TYR A 98 -12.06 -0.23 -7.42
C TYR A 98 -11.46 -0.03 -8.82
N ILE A 99 -10.34 0.70 -8.92
CA ILE A 99 -9.68 0.97 -10.21
C ILE A 99 -9.20 -0.32 -10.86
N LEU A 100 -8.55 -1.20 -10.09
CA LEU A 100 -8.03 -2.47 -10.61
C LEU A 100 -9.14 -3.49 -10.92
N GLY A 101 -10.27 -3.43 -10.21
CA GLY A 101 -11.43 -4.29 -10.47
C GLY A 101 -12.09 -4.05 -11.83
N ASN A 102 -11.88 -2.87 -12.41
CA ASN A 102 -12.37 -2.55 -13.76
C ASN A 102 -11.38 -2.98 -14.87
N ALA A 103 -10.19 -3.48 -14.51
CA ALA A 103 -9.18 -3.93 -15.46
C ALA A 103 -9.20 -5.46 -15.61
N THR A 104 -8.92 -5.95 -16.82
CA THR A 104 -8.77 -7.39 -17.09
C THR A 104 -7.45 -7.90 -16.53
N LEU A 105 -7.42 -8.15 -15.22
CA LEU A 105 -6.25 -8.60 -14.47
C LEU A 105 -6.45 -10.01 -13.90
N PRO A 106 -5.36 -10.73 -13.61
CA PRO A 106 -5.43 -12.01 -12.92
C PRO A 106 -6.19 -11.89 -11.59
N PRO A 107 -7.14 -12.80 -11.29
CA PRO A 107 -7.95 -12.73 -10.07
C PRO A 107 -7.12 -12.70 -8.78
N VAL A 108 -5.94 -13.33 -8.77
CA VAL A 108 -5.05 -13.37 -7.60
C VAL A 108 -4.60 -11.97 -7.17
N LEU A 109 -4.42 -11.06 -8.12
CA LEU A 109 -4.00 -9.67 -7.87
C LEU A 109 -5.12 -8.90 -7.18
N PHE A 110 -6.36 -9.14 -7.61
CA PHE A 110 -7.55 -8.55 -7.01
C PHE A 110 -7.78 -9.05 -5.58
N LEU A 111 -7.66 -10.36 -5.34
CA LEU A 111 -7.77 -10.95 -4.00
C LEU A 111 -6.70 -10.42 -3.05
N MET A 112 -5.47 -10.22 -3.55
CA MET A 112 -4.38 -9.63 -2.75
C MET A 112 -4.72 -8.20 -2.31
N ILE A 113 -5.18 -7.35 -3.24
CA ILE A 113 -5.55 -5.95 -2.91
C ILE A 113 -6.77 -5.90 -2.00
N LEU A 114 -7.75 -6.80 -2.17
CA LEU A 114 -8.89 -6.94 -1.27
C LEU A 114 -8.43 -7.31 0.15
N GLY A 115 -7.56 -8.32 0.29
CA GLY A 115 -7.01 -8.74 1.57
C GLY A 115 -6.21 -7.63 2.26
N ALA A 116 -5.44 -6.86 1.50
CA ALA A 116 -4.72 -5.71 2.00
C ALA A 116 -5.68 -4.59 2.47
N THR A 117 -6.73 -4.32 1.70
CA THR A 117 -7.77 -3.33 2.04
C THR A 117 -8.50 -3.72 3.33
N LEU A 118 -8.91 -5.00 3.45
CA LEU A 118 -9.54 -5.52 4.65
C LEU A 118 -8.61 -5.43 5.87
N SER A 119 -7.32 -5.71 5.70
CA SER A 119 -6.33 -5.61 6.77
C SER A 119 -6.21 -4.18 7.30
N VAL A 120 -6.21 -3.17 6.42
CA VAL A 120 -6.20 -1.75 6.82
C VAL A 120 -7.51 -1.38 7.52
N LEU A 121 -8.67 -1.84 7.01
CA LEU A 121 -9.97 -1.59 7.64
C LEU A 121 -10.07 -2.21 9.03
N ILE A 122 -9.61 -3.45 9.20
CA ILE A 122 -9.57 -4.12 10.51
C ILE A 122 -8.64 -3.36 11.46
N THR A 123 -7.48 -2.92 10.99
CA THR A 123 -6.54 -2.12 11.79
C THR A 123 -7.19 -0.82 12.26
N LEU A 124 -7.96 -0.16 11.40
CA LEU A 124 -8.71 1.05 11.72
C LEU A 124 -9.84 0.81 12.74
N ILE A 125 -10.42 -0.39 12.79
CA ILE A 125 -11.46 -0.73 13.78
C ILE A 125 -10.82 -1.00 15.16
N ILE A 126 -9.64 -1.62 15.18
CA ILE A 126 -8.92 -1.97 16.41
C ILE A 126 -8.25 -0.74 17.05
N THR A 127 -7.87 0.25 16.23
CA THR A 127 -7.20 1.50 16.65
C THR A 127 -8.22 2.60 16.92
#